data_AF-A0A352B6V9-F1
#
_entry.id   AF-A0A352B6V9-F1
#
_cell.length_a   1.000
_cell.length_b   1.000
_cell.length_c   1.000
_cell.angle_alpha   90.00
_cell.angle_beta   90.00
_cell.angle_gamma   90.00
#
_symmetry.space_group_name_H-M   'P 1'
#
loop_
_entity.id
_entity.type
_entity.pdbx_description
1 polymer ?
#
loop_
_entity_poly.entity_id
_entity_poly.type
_entity_poly.pdbx_seq_one_letter_code
_entity_poly.pdbx_strand_id
1 'polypeptide(L)'
;LAYSGALFAKGKIKHSYPHSWRSKAPLIYLNTPQWFAAIDAPLDDGMGQHGDTIRARALKSIDELVQWTPPSGRNRLHAMIENRPDWVLSRQRAWGVPLTCFVK
;
A
#
# COMPACT_ATOMS: atom_id res chain seq x y z
N LEU A 1 -10.44 -1.11 34.26
CA LEU A 1 -11.13 0.16 33.93
C LEU A 1 -12.35 0.37 34.81
N ALA A 2 -13.47 -0.35 34.63
CA ALA A 2 -14.65 -0.17 35.47
C ALA A 2 -14.41 -0.59 36.93
N TYR A 3 -13.90 -1.80 37.16
CA TYR A 3 -13.57 -2.30 38.50
C TYR A 3 -12.56 -1.42 39.25
N SER A 4 -11.64 -0.78 38.53
CA SER A 4 -10.60 0.09 39.09
C SER A 4 -11.04 1.55 39.26
N GLY A 5 -12.32 1.88 39.08
CA GLY A 5 -12.83 3.27 39.17
C GLY A 5 -12.33 4.23 38.07
N ALA A 6 -11.65 3.72 37.04
CA ALA A 6 -10.99 4.51 36.00
C ALA A 6 -11.81 4.68 34.71
N LEU A 7 -13.06 4.22 34.69
CA LEU A 7 -13.96 4.37 33.55
C LEU A 7 -14.81 5.63 33.71
N PHE A 8 -14.57 6.64 32.88
CA PHE A 8 -15.35 7.88 32.91
C PHE A 8 -16.75 7.75 32.30
N ALA A 9 -16.86 7.15 31.11
CA ALA A 9 -18.12 6.95 30.41
C ALA A 9 -18.07 5.74 29.47
N LYS A 10 -19.25 5.19 29.14
CA LYS A 10 -19.41 4.08 28.19
C LYS A 10 -20.58 4.38 27.26
N GLY A 11 -20.34 4.29 25.95
CA GLY A 11 -21.34 4.46 24.91
C GLY A 11 -21.02 3.62 23.68
N LYS A 12 -21.98 3.50 22.76
CA LYS A 12 -21.78 2.88 21.45
C LYS A 12 -21.80 3.97 20.37
N ILE A 13 -20.87 3.91 19.44
CA ILE A 13 -20.76 4.85 18.32
C ILE A 13 -20.84 4.06 17.02
N LYS A 14 -21.60 4.56 16.04
CA LYS A 14 -21.62 4.02 14.68
C LYS A 14 -20.64 4.81 13.83
N HIS A 15 -19.65 4.14 13.27
CA HIS A 15 -18.67 4.74 12.37
C HIS A 15 -18.26 3.76 11.27
N SER A 16 -17.57 4.27 10.26
CA SER A 16 -16.95 3.43 9.24
C SER A 16 -15.77 2.67 9.83
N TYR A 17 -15.69 1.37 9.55
CA TYR A 17 -14.59 0.51 9.99
C TYR A 17 -14.02 -0.28 8.81
N PRO A 18 -12.70 -0.42 8.68
CA PRO A 18 -12.09 -1.15 7.59
C PRO A 18 -12.33 -2.65 7.74
N HIS A 19 -12.72 -3.30 6.64
CA HIS A 19 -12.97 -4.73 6.58
C HIS A 19 -12.17 -5.38 5.45
N SER A 20 -11.79 -6.63 5.65
CA SER A 20 -11.15 -7.44 4.62
C SER A 20 -12.06 -7.52 3.39
N TRP A 21 -11.56 -7.09 2.23
CA TRP A 21 -12.35 -7.11 0.99
C TRP A 21 -12.80 -8.52 0.59
N ARG A 22 -12.03 -9.55 0.98
CA ARG A 22 -12.32 -10.97 0.73
C ARG A 22 -13.21 -11.59 1.81
N SER A 23 -12.76 -11.65 3.05
CA SER A 23 -13.47 -12.37 4.14
C SER A 23 -14.57 -11.55 4.80
N LYS A 24 -14.59 -10.23 4.57
CA LYS A 24 -15.47 -9.26 5.25
C LYS A 24 -15.27 -9.18 6.77
N ALA A 25 -14.21 -9.78 7.32
CA ALA A 25 -13.85 -9.63 8.72
C ALA A 25 -13.29 -8.22 9.02
N PRO A 26 -13.53 -7.66 10.22
CA PRO A 26 -12.94 -6.38 10.65
C PRO A 26 -11.41 -6.45 10.65
N LEU A 27 -10.75 -5.39 10.20
CA LEU A 27 -9.29 -5.31 10.21
C LEU A 27 -8.77 -4.72 11.50
N ILE A 28 -7.58 -5.15 11.93
CA ILE A 28 -6.82 -4.55 13.02
C ILE A 28 -5.46 -4.09 12.49
N TYR A 29 -4.94 -3.02 13.07
CA TYR A 29 -3.58 -2.55 12.78
C TYR A 29 -2.62 -3.18 13.78
N LEU A 30 -1.63 -3.92 13.26
CA LEU A 30 -0.58 -4.54 14.06
C LEU A 30 0.76 -4.26 13.39
N ASN A 31 1.76 -3.88 14.21
CA ASN A 31 3.12 -3.75 13.72
C ASN A 31 3.75 -5.15 13.64
N THR A 32 4.15 -5.55 12.43
CA THR A 32 4.81 -6.83 12.17
C THR A 32 5.95 -6.59 11.18
N PRO A 33 7.08 -7.31 11.29
CA PRO A 33 8.14 -7.21 10.30
C PRO A 33 7.63 -7.70 8.94
N GLN A 34 7.83 -6.89 7.91
CA GLN A 34 7.40 -7.18 6.53
C GLN A 34 8.47 -6.71 5.54
N TRP A 35 8.44 -7.26 4.34
CA TRP A 35 9.30 -6.87 3.23
C TRP A 35 8.59 -5.85 2.34
N PHE A 36 9.29 -4.77 2.01
CA PHE A 36 8.77 -3.64 1.24
C PHE A 36 9.62 -3.40 -0.01
N ALA A 37 8.97 -2.96 -1.07
CA ALA A 37 9.62 -2.24 -2.16
C ALA A 37 9.56 -0.74 -1.85
N ALA A 38 10.72 -0.10 -1.79
CA ALA A 38 10.84 1.34 -1.59
C ALA A 38 10.44 2.07 -2.88
N ILE A 39 9.38 2.86 -2.83
CA ILE A 39 8.79 3.48 -4.03
C ILE A 39 9.59 4.72 -4.49
N ASP A 40 10.18 5.44 -3.54
CA ASP A 40 10.95 6.67 -3.77
C ASP A 40 12.46 6.46 -3.68
N ALA A 41 12.93 5.22 -3.52
CA ALA A 41 14.35 4.94 -3.55
C ALA A 41 14.91 5.16 -4.96
N PRO A 42 16.07 5.84 -5.10
CA PRO A 42 16.79 5.91 -6.35
C PRO A 42 17.15 4.50 -6.86
N LEU A 43 16.91 4.28 -8.15
CA LEU A 43 17.20 3.04 -8.85
C LEU A 43 18.50 3.21 -9.66
N ASP A 44 19.47 2.33 -9.44
CA ASP A 44 20.72 2.25 -10.21
C ASP A 44 20.70 1.00 -11.11
N ASP A 45 19.74 0.97 -12.03
CA ASP A 45 19.50 -0.15 -12.94
C ASP A 45 19.81 0.19 -14.41
N GLY A 46 20.35 1.39 -14.66
CA GLY A 46 20.62 1.90 -16.01
C GLY A 46 19.36 2.28 -16.81
N MET A 47 18.16 2.23 -16.22
CA MET A 47 16.88 2.50 -16.89
C MET A 47 16.28 3.87 -16.52
N GLY A 48 17.13 4.88 -16.33
CA GLY A 48 16.74 6.24 -15.89
C GLY A 48 15.95 7.07 -16.91
N GLN A 49 15.72 6.58 -18.13
CA GLN A 49 15.03 7.33 -19.21
C GLN A 49 13.69 7.94 -18.76
N HIS A 50 12.96 7.22 -17.90
CA HIS A 50 11.65 7.63 -17.42
C HIS A 50 11.63 8.17 -15.99
N GLY A 51 12.79 8.33 -15.35
CA GLY A 51 12.94 8.83 -13.99
C GLY A 51 13.77 7.90 -13.12
N ASP A 52 14.18 8.38 -11.95
CA ASP A 52 15.15 7.69 -11.10
C ASP A 52 14.50 6.87 -9.98
N THR A 53 13.19 6.97 -9.80
CA THR A 53 12.44 6.21 -8.79
C THR A 53 11.27 5.45 -9.44
N ILE A 54 10.72 4.46 -8.74
CA ILE A 54 9.53 3.73 -9.20
C ILE A 54 8.37 4.71 -9.41
N ARG A 55 8.17 5.66 -8.50
CA ARG A 55 7.11 6.68 -8.61
C ARG A 55 7.29 7.55 -9.84
N ALA A 56 8.49 8.12 -10.03
CA ALA A 56 8.77 9.03 -11.15
C ALA A 56 8.53 8.34 -12.50
N ARG A 57 9.03 7.11 -12.65
CA ARG A 57 8.82 6.28 -13.84
C ARG A 57 7.35 6.01 -14.12
N ALA A 58 6.59 5.64 -13.07
CA ALA A 58 5.18 5.36 -13.21
C ALA A 58 4.37 6.60 -13.59
N LEU A 59 4.62 7.76 -12.97
CA LEU A 59 3.93 9.02 -13.29
C LEU A 59 4.23 9.48 -14.72
N LYS A 60 5.50 9.46 -15.13
CA LYS A 60 5.87 9.81 -16.51
C LYS A 60 5.22 8.87 -17.53
N SER A 61 5.19 7.56 -17.24
CA SER A 61 4.55 6.58 -18.13
C SER A 61 3.04 6.83 -18.26
N ILE A 62 2.37 7.17 -17.15
CA ILE A 62 0.94 7.51 -17.12
C ILE A 62 0.63 8.69 -18.04
N ASP A 63 1.54 9.65 -18.14
CA ASP A 63 1.34 10.91 -18.88
C ASP A 63 1.80 10.84 -20.33
N GLU A 64 2.92 10.19 -20.59
CA GLU A 64 3.57 10.24 -21.91
C GLU A 64 3.36 8.98 -22.74
N LEU A 65 3.21 7.81 -22.11
CA LEU A 65 3.27 6.51 -22.81
C LEU A 65 1.90 5.84 -22.93
N VAL A 66 0.97 6.12 -22.01
CA VAL A 66 -0.33 5.45 -21.96
C VAL A 66 -1.37 6.20 -22.79
N GLN A 67 -2.04 5.50 -23.71
CA GLN A 67 -3.26 5.99 -24.33
C GLN A 67 -4.48 5.60 -23.49
N TRP A 68 -5.24 6.60 -23.05
CA TRP A 68 -6.33 6.42 -22.10
C TRP A 68 -7.69 6.24 -22.77
N THR A 69 -8.42 5.21 -22.38
CA THR A 69 -9.82 4.99 -22.80
C THR A 69 -10.63 4.45 -21.63
N PRO A 70 -11.54 5.24 -21.02
CA PRO A 70 -11.81 6.66 -21.27
C PRO A 70 -10.68 7.58 -20.72
N PRO A 71 -10.52 8.81 -21.25
CA PRO A 71 -9.50 9.76 -20.80
C PRO A 71 -9.56 10.08 -19.29
N SER A 72 -10.75 10.05 -18.69
CA SER A 72 -10.94 10.33 -17.26
C SER A 72 -10.26 9.33 -16.33
N GLY A 73 -9.92 8.13 -16.81
CA GLY A 73 -9.19 7.12 -16.04
C GLY A 73 -7.80 7.57 -15.60
N ARG A 74 -7.16 8.47 -16.37
CA ARG A 74 -5.81 8.99 -16.12
C ARG A 74 -5.70 9.58 -14.72
N ASN A 75 -6.63 10.47 -14.36
CA ASN A 75 -6.58 11.21 -13.10
C ASN A 75 -6.67 10.29 -11.88
N ARG A 76 -7.45 9.21 -11.99
CA ARG A 76 -7.60 8.23 -10.90
C ARG A 76 -6.30 7.45 -10.67
N LEU A 77 -5.65 6.98 -11.74
CA LEU A 77 -4.40 6.24 -11.60
C LEU A 77 -3.26 7.16 -11.17
N HIS A 78 -3.17 8.36 -11.77
CA HIS A 78 -2.16 9.35 -11.41
C HIS A 78 -2.22 9.69 -9.92
N ALA A 79 -3.38 10.08 -9.40
CA ALA A 79 -3.53 10.44 -7.99
C ALA A 79 -3.22 9.27 -7.03
N MET A 80 -3.53 8.03 -7.44
CA MET A 80 -3.19 6.83 -6.67
C MET A 80 -1.68 6.62 -6.58
N ILE A 81 -0.95 6.87 -7.68
CA ILE A 81 0.51 6.69 -7.73
C ILE A 81 1.23 7.85 -7.05
N GLU A 82 0.76 9.08 -7.22
CA GLU A 82 1.39 10.29 -6.67
C GLU A 82 1.58 10.20 -5.15
N ASN A 83 0.58 9.72 -4.41
CA ASN A 83 0.63 9.67 -2.94
C ASN A 83 0.84 8.26 -2.39
N ARG A 84 1.27 7.31 -3.22
CA ARG A 84 1.42 5.91 -2.81
C ARG A 84 2.54 5.72 -1.79
N PRO A 85 2.31 5.05 -0.64
CA PRO A 85 3.40 4.68 0.28
C PRO A 85 4.19 3.47 -0.26
N ASP A 86 5.24 3.10 0.46
CA ASP A 86 6.02 1.90 0.16
C ASP A 86 5.16 0.64 0.04
N TRP A 87 5.53 -0.20 -0.92
CA TRP A 87 4.71 -1.34 -1.29
C TRP A 87 5.12 -2.59 -0.50
N VAL A 88 4.27 -3.02 0.42
CA VAL A 88 4.43 -4.29 1.13
C VAL A 88 4.27 -5.48 0.17
N LEU A 89 5.34 -6.25 0.00
CA LEU A 89 5.39 -7.44 -0.86
C LEU A 89 5.06 -8.72 -0.10
N SER A 90 5.54 -8.87 1.13
CA SER A 90 5.37 -10.10 1.90
C SER A 90 3.93 -10.36 2.32
N ARG A 91 3.55 -11.64 2.35
CA ARG A 91 2.26 -12.12 2.85
C ARG A 91 2.48 -13.41 3.64
N GLN A 92 1.81 -13.54 4.79
CA GLN A 92 1.83 -14.77 5.59
C GLN A 92 0.83 -15.77 5.00
N ARG A 93 1.21 -16.41 3.89
CA ARG A 93 0.37 -17.36 3.13
C ARG A 93 1.23 -18.50 2.59
N ALA A 94 0.63 -19.69 2.50
CA ALA A 94 1.27 -20.86 1.89
C ALA A 94 1.17 -20.87 0.36
N TRP A 95 0.17 -20.22 -0.22
CA TRP A 95 -0.05 -20.17 -1.67
C TRP A 95 0.46 -18.84 -2.25
N GLY A 96 1.49 -18.91 -3.09
CA GLY A 96 2.14 -17.78 -3.74
C GLY A 96 3.58 -18.10 -4.16
N VAL A 97 4.26 -17.14 -4.79
CA VAL A 97 5.70 -17.24 -5.09
C VAL A 97 6.50 -16.92 -3.82
N PRO A 98 7.39 -17.82 -3.34
CA PRO A 98 8.24 -17.54 -2.18
C PRO A 98 9.16 -16.34 -2.43
N LEU A 99 9.38 -15.53 -1.39
CA LEU A 99 10.47 -14.53 -1.42
C LEU A 99 11.80 -15.28 -1.34
N THR A 100 12.67 -15.08 -2.34
CA THR A 100 13.99 -15.73 -2.43
C THR A 100 15.00 -15.04 -1.51
N CYS A 101 14.73 -15.05 -0.21
CA CYS A 101 15.55 -14.45 0.84
C CYS A 101 15.97 -15.54 1.82
N PHE A 102 17.29 -15.75 1.98
CA PHE A 102 17.84 -16.65 2.97
C PHE A 102 18.47 -15.81 4.08
N VAL A 103 18.05 -16.06 5.32
CA VAL A 103 18.62 -15.44 6.52
C VAL A 103 19.53 -16.45 7.20
N LYS A 104 20.60 -15.97 7.83
CA LYS A 104 21.54 -16.80 8.60
C LYS A 104 21.09 -16.93 10.04
#